data_AF-A0AAX3BC30-F1
#
_entry.id   AF-A0AAX3BC30-F1
#
_cell.length_a   1.000
_cell.length_b   1.000
_cell.length_c   1.000
_cell.angle_alpha   90.00
_cell.angle_beta   90.00
_cell.angle_gamma   90.00
#
_symmetry.space_group_name_H-M   'P 1'
#
loop_
_entity.id
_entity.type
_entity.pdbx_description
1 polymer ?
#
loop_
_entity_poly.entity_id
_entity_poly.type
_entity_poly.pdbx_seq_one_letter_code
_entity_poly.pdbx_strand_id
1 'polypeptide(L)'
;MRKMVVFLGILVLFGCEVREETSDKLTELFRNLDSEGSKVSVYQSWASAQQLPLIEKGKITFVLWDEKAEKVILESPLVKNKDKKLQMKRYKNTGLFYVSLALANEEIVDYSFIRFGSQSPNGRRIQDPHHPFIAYTKPIRSRVIMPGVKKGQLIISRIEPQNGLAARRIFIYLPSDYNLTTNRYPVIYMQDGQNLWDSPQANFGGWKVDTTLDRLIAQGKIDPVIVVGIENSSARAEEYVGFSAYYLCRFLCLLPMERTVSYQ
;
A
#
# COMPACT_ATOMS: atom_id res chain seq x y z
N MET A 1 27.39 -61.06 27.51
CA MET A 1 26.99 -59.63 27.50
C MET A 1 26.34 -59.34 26.16
N ARG A 2 25.10 -58.82 26.19
CA ARG A 2 24.04 -58.91 25.16
C ARG A 2 24.36 -57.99 23.97
N LYS A 3 24.59 -58.54 22.77
CA LYS A 3 23.67 -58.69 21.62
C LYS A 3 22.91 -57.41 21.21
N MET A 4 23.38 -56.86 20.08
CA MET A 4 22.74 -55.90 19.19
C MET A 4 21.40 -56.45 18.70
N VAL A 5 20.33 -55.68 18.87
CA VAL A 5 19.00 -55.97 18.33
C VAL A 5 18.63 -54.82 17.39
N VAL A 6 18.60 -55.10 16.10
CA VAL A 6 18.07 -54.21 15.07
C VAL A 6 16.57 -54.41 15.04
N PHE A 7 15.80 -53.40 15.46
CA PHE A 7 14.36 -53.39 15.24
C PHE A 7 14.05 -52.70 13.91
N LEU A 8 13.60 -53.51 12.96
CA LEU A 8 12.92 -53.09 11.75
C LEU A 8 11.54 -52.55 12.16
N GLY A 9 11.47 -51.26 12.51
CA GLY A 9 10.26 -50.59 12.95
C GLY A 9 9.62 -49.81 11.80
N ILE A 10 8.54 -50.34 11.26
CA ILE A 10 7.60 -49.65 10.37
C ILE A 10 7.16 -48.34 11.04
N LEU A 11 7.65 -47.19 10.58
CA LEU A 11 7.07 -45.90 10.93
C LEU A 11 5.94 -45.63 9.94
N VAL A 12 4.72 -45.94 10.37
CA VAL A 12 3.49 -45.53 9.68
C VAL A 12 3.45 -44.01 9.65
N LEU A 13 3.56 -43.44 8.45
CA LEU A 13 3.35 -42.01 8.17
C LEU A 13 1.87 -41.67 8.43
N PHE A 14 1.54 -41.33 9.67
CA PHE A 14 0.31 -40.59 9.95
C PHE A 14 0.59 -39.10 9.70
N GLY A 15 0.11 -38.63 8.54
CA GLY A 15 -0.31 -37.26 8.28
C GLY A 15 0.47 -36.15 8.99
N CYS A 16 1.73 -35.94 8.59
CA CYS A 16 2.34 -34.64 8.77
C CYS A 16 1.72 -33.71 7.72
N GLU A 17 0.49 -33.24 7.98
CA GLU A 17 0.06 -31.97 7.40
C GLU A 17 1.09 -30.97 7.86
N VAL A 18 1.94 -30.54 6.92
CA VAL A 18 2.76 -29.35 7.09
C VAL A 18 1.75 -28.24 7.36
N ARG A 19 1.49 -27.94 8.65
CA ARG A 19 0.73 -26.78 9.05
C ARG A 19 1.50 -25.61 8.48
N GLU A 20 0.99 -25.09 7.37
CA GLU A 20 1.44 -23.84 6.82
C GLU A 20 1.21 -22.84 7.96
N GLU A 21 2.30 -22.49 8.66
CA GLU A 21 2.27 -21.54 9.77
C GLU A 21 1.72 -20.22 9.22
N THR A 22 0.42 -20.08 9.36
CA THR A 22 -0.41 -18.99 8.94
C THR A 22 -0.43 -17.97 10.07
N SER A 23 -0.49 -16.68 9.72
CA SER A 23 -0.55 -15.60 10.69
C SER A 23 -1.65 -15.87 11.74
N ASP A 24 -1.39 -15.51 13.00
CA ASP A 24 -2.35 -15.72 14.10
C ASP A 24 -3.63 -14.90 13.82
N LYS A 25 -3.44 -13.67 13.31
CA LYS A 25 -4.52 -12.77 12.88
C LYS A 25 -5.29 -13.29 11.67
N LEU A 26 -4.61 -13.91 10.71
CA LEU A 26 -5.29 -14.54 9.57
C LEU A 26 -6.13 -15.74 10.03
N THR A 27 -5.62 -16.53 10.98
CA THR A 27 -6.35 -17.65 11.57
C THR A 27 -7.57 -17.18 12.37
N GLU A 28 -7.49 -16.04 13.06
CA GLU A 28 -8.64 -15.38 13.66
C GLU A 28 -9.69 -14.99 12.61
N LEU A 29 -9.29 -14.35 11.50
CA LEU A 29 -10.21 -14.00 10.42
C LEU A 29 -10.93 -15.24 9.87
N PHE A 30 -10.23 -16.35 9.66
CA PHE A 30 -10.84 -17.60 9.21
C PHE A 30 -11.91 -18.11 10.19
N ARG A 31 -11.65 -18.05 11.49
CA ARG A 31 -12.64 -18.42 12.52
C ARG A 31 -13.86 -17.50 12.48
N ASN A 32 -13.67 -16.19 12.39
CA ASN A 32 -14.77 -15.23 12.33
C ASN A 32 -15.63 -15.43 11.07
N LEU A 33 -15.01 -15.71 9.92
CA LEU A 33 -15.73 -16.03 8.68
C LEU A 33 -16.52 -17.33 8.77
N ASP A 34 -16.01 -18.33 9.49
CA ASP A 34 -16.68 -19.60 9.70
C ASP A 34 -17.87 -19.47 10.66
N SER A 35 -17.80 -18.61 11.68
CA SER A 35 -18.88 -18.40 12.65
C SER A 35 -19.97 -17.41 12.20
N GLU A 36 -19.59 -16.32 11.51
CA GLU A 36 -20.49 -15.19 11.21
C GLU A 36 -21.02 -15.18 9.76
N GLY A 37 -20.67 -16.20 8.97
CA GLY A 37 -21.32 -16.49 7.69
C GLY A 37 -20.60 -15.98 6.44
N SER A 38 -19.26 -15.96 6.42
CA SER A 38 -18.44 -15.74 5.21
C SER A 38 -18.80 -14.48 4.40
N LYS A 39 -19.13 -13.38 5.09
CA LYS A 39 -19.56 -12.12 4.47
C LYS A 39 -18.42 -11.12 4.36
N VAL A 40 -18.49 -10.24 3.35
CA VAL A 40 -17.57 -9.11 3.19
C VAL A 40 -17.54 -8.18 4.41
N SER A 41 -18.65 -8.04 5.13
CA SER A 41 -18.75 -7.18 6.32
C SER A 41 -17.84 -7.64 7.46
N VAL A 42 -17.68 -8.96 7.63
CA VAL A 42 -16.77 -9.54 8.65
C VAL A 42 -15.32 -9.19 8.30
N TYR A 43 -14.96 -9.35 7.03
CA TYR A 43 -13.64 -8.96 6.54
C TYR A 43 -13.39 -7.46 6.68
N GLN A 44 -14.35 -6.60 6.33
CA GLN A 44 -14.21 -5.15 6.43
C GLN A 44 -13.99 -4.68 7.87
N SER A 45 -14.78 -5.22 8.81
CA SER A 45 -14.65 -4.92 10.25
C SER A 45 -13.29 -5.38 10.80
N TRP A 46 -12.85 -6.58 10.41
CA TRP A 46 -11.53 -7.07 10.80
C TRP A 46 -10.41 -6.24 10.18
N ALA A 47 -10.48 -5.95 8.87
CA ALA A 47 -9.43 -5.24 8.14
C ALA A 47 -9.23 -3.81 8.62
N SER A 48 -10.30 -3.10 9.02
CA SER A 48 -10.19 -1.75 9.58
C SER A 48 -9.46 -1.70 10.93
N ALA A 49 -9.43 -2.82 11.67
CA ALA A 49 -8.71 -2.95 12.92
C ALA A 49 -7.23 -3.39 12.73
N GLN A 50 -6.80 -3.69 11.50
CA GLN A 50 -5.45 -4.15 11.21
C GLN A 50 -4.63 -3.13 10.42
N GLN A 51 -3.31 -3.18 10.61
CA GLN A 51 -2.36 -2.59 9.66
C GLN A 51 -2.03 -3.65 8.60
N LEU A 52 -2.65 -3.52 7.43
CA LEU A 52 -2.43 -4.43 6.31
C LEU A 52 -1.27 -3.94 5.41
N PRO A 53 -0.50 -4.84 4.78
CA PRO A 53 -0.51 -6.29 4.95
C PRO A 53 0.04 -6.71 6.32
N LEU A 54 -0.34 -7.89 6.80
CA LEU A 54 0.06 -8.36 8.13
C LEU A 54 1.55 -8.71 8.14
N ILE A 55 2.27 -8.30 9.19
CA ILE A 55 3.69 -8.62 9.38
C ILE A 55 3.84 -9.29 10.73
N GLU A 56 4.10 -10.60 10.74
CA GLU A 56 4.20 -11.42 11.96
C GLU A 56 5.21 -12.54 11.77
N LYS A 57 5.99 -12.85 12.80
CA LYS A 57 6.89 -14.04 12.85
C LYS A 57 7.81 -14.15 11.61
N GLY A 58 8.35 -13.04 11.13
CA GLY A 58 9.24 -13.00 9.96
C GLY A 58 8.54 -13.30 8.63
N LYS A 59 7.21 -13.18 8.58
CA LYS A 59 6.39 -13.33 7.37
C LYS A 59 5.56 -12.09 7.13
N ILE A 60 5.26 -11.86 5.86
CA ILE A 60 4.30 -10.88 5.40
C ILE A 60 3.13 -11.61 4.74
N THR A 61 1.93 -11.30 5.18
CA THR A 61 0.69 -11.90 4.68
C THR A 61 -0.13 -10.83 3.97
N PHE A 62 -0.27 -10.99 2.67
CA PHE A 62 -1.12 -10.16 1.83
C PHE A 62 -2.52 -10.76 1.80
N VAL A 63 -3.53 -9.90 1.96
CA VAL A 63 -4.95 -10.28 1.93
C VAL A 63 -5.69 -9.34 0.98
N LEU A 64 -6.71 -9.87 0.31
CA LEU A 64 -7.61 -9.08 -0.54
C LEU A 64 -8.99 -9.75 -0.55
N TRP A 65 -10.05 -8.98 -0.31
CA TRP A 65 -11.41 -9.45 -0.55
C TRP A 65 -11.92 -8.96 -1.91
N ASP A 66 -12.25 -9.89 -2.80
CA ASP A 66 -12.91 -9.61 -4.08
C ASP A 66 -13.80 -10.78 -4.52
N GLU A 67 -15.11 -10.65 -4.32
CA GLU A 67 -16.10 -11.68 -4.68
C GLU A 67 -16.21 -11.89 -6.19
N LYS A 68 -15.88 -10.86 -6.98
CA LYS A 68 -15.99 -10.87 -8.44
C LYS A 68 -14.69 -11.29 -9.12
N ALA A 69 -13.60 -11.45 -8.37
CA ALA A 69 -12.37 -11.98 -8.90
C ALA A 69 -12.49 -13.50 -8.98
N GLU A 70 -12.15 -14.08 -10.13
CA GLU A 70 -12.00 -15.53 -10.28
C GLU A 70 -10.63 -15.98 -9.77
N LYS A 71 -9.62 -15.13 -9.99
CA LYS A 71 -8.22 -15.36 -9.63
C LYS A 71 -7.54 -14.03 -9.27
N VAL A 72 -6.65 -14.08 -8.29
CA VAL A 72 -5.79 -12.96 -7.91
C VAL A 72 -4.33 -13.40 -7.92
N ILE A 73 -3.47 -12.57 -8.50
CA ILE A 73 -2.01 -12.73 -8.47
C ILE A 73 -1.42 -11.59 -7.65
N LEU A 74 -0.56 -11.92 -6.69
CA LEU A 74 0.35 -10.98 -6.05
C LEU A 74 1.56 -10.74 -6.96
N GLU A 75 1.88 -9.48 -7.25
CA GLU A 75 3.13 -9.06 -7.87
C GLU A 75 3.99 -8.35 -6.83
N SER A 76 5.15 -8.92 -6.46
CA SER A 76 6.02 -8.42 -5.39
C SER A 76 7.48 -8.88 -5.57
N PRO A 77 8.49 -8.05 -5.22
CA PRO A 77 9.90 -8.45 -5.29
C PRO A 77 10.23 -9.68 -4.42
N LEU A 78 9.44 -9.91 -3.36
CA LEU A 78 9.56 -11.05 -2.45
C LEU A 78 9.30 -12.41 -3.13
N VAL A 79 8.59 -12.41 -4.26
CA VAL A 79 8.36 -13.63 -5.03
C VAL A 79 9.66 -14.00 -5.77
N LYS A 80 10.16 -15.22 -5.54
CA LYS A 80 11.48 -15.64 -6.03
C LYS A 80 11.52 -16.04 -7.50
N ASN A 81 10.38 -16.19 -8.17
CA ASN A 81 10.35 -16.55 -9.59
C ASN A 81 10.71 -15.35 -10.50
N LYS A 82 10.96 -15.65 -11.79
CA LYS A 82 11.40 -14.66 -12.79
C LYS A 82 10.42 -13.50 -12.95
N ASP A 83 9.12 -13.80 -12.88
CA ASP A 83 8.06 -12.82 -13.15
C ASP A 83 7.62 -12.02 -11.92
N LYS A 84 8.18 -12.33 -10.73
CA LYS A 84 7.82 -11.72 -9.45
C LYS A 84 6.33 -11.83 -9.13
N LYS A 85 5.68 -12.90 -9.59
CA LYS A 85 4.22 -13.10 -9.54
C LYS A 85 3.85 -14.42 -8.87
N LEU A 86 2.89 -14.38 -7.96
CA LEU A 86 2.40 -15.58 -7.26
C LEU A 86 0.87 -15.55 -7.18
N GLN A 87 0.22 -16.64 -7.56
CA GLN A 87 -1.23 -16.75 -7.40
C GLN A 87 -1.59 -16.87 -5.91
N MET A 88 -2.56 -16.06 -5.47
CA MET A 88 -3.06 -16.09 -4.10
C MET A 88 -4.04 -17.24 -3.91
N LYS A 89 -4.08 -17.79 -2.69
CA LYS A 89 -5.05 -18.83 -2.31
C LYS A 89 -6.39 -18.19 -1.99
N ARG A 90 -7.48 -18.79 -2.46
CA ARG A 90 -8.83 -18.41 -2.04
C ARG A 90 -9.21 -19.19 -0.78
N TYR A 91 -9.77 -18.52 0.21
CA TYR A 91 -10.33 -19.18 1.39
C TYR A 91 -11.73 -19.71 1.07
N LYS A 92 -11.86 -21.04 0.95
CA LYS A 92 -13.13 -21.74 0.64
C LYS A 92 -13.85 -21.08 -0.55
N ASN A 93 -15.18 -20.96 -0.50
CA ASN A 93 -16.00 -20.29 -1.52
C ASN A 93 -16.26 -18.81 -1.18
N THR A 94 -15.30 -18.14 -0.53
CA THR A 94 -15.43 -16.73 -0.14
C THR A 94 -14.74 -15.79 -1.13
N GLY A 95 -14.95 -14.49 -0.95
CA GLY A 95 -14.21 -13.44 -1.66
C GLY A 95 -12.77 -13.27 -1.16
N LEU A 96 -12.36 -13.93 -0.08
CA LEU A 96 -11.03 -13.74 0.52
C LEU A 96 -9.93 -14.47 -0.24
N PHE A 97 -8.94 -13.71 -0.67
CA PHE A 97 -7.66 -14.20 -1.17
C PHE A 97 -6.55 -13.86 -0.20
N TYR A 98 -5.59 -14.76 -0.05
CA TYR A 98 -4.43 -14.53 0.81
C TYR A 98 -3.17 -15.24 0.29
N VAL A 99 -2.01 -14.73 0.68
CA VAL A 99 -0.72 -15.41 0.52
C VAL A 99 0.26 -14.92 1.58
N SER A 100 1.05 -15.84 2.14
CA SER A 100 2.10 -15.52 3.11
C SER A 100 3.47 -15.79 2.48
N LEU A 101 4.37 -14.82 2.60
CA LEU A 101 5.75 -14.91 2.11
C LEU A 101 6.71 -14.68 3.28
N ALA A 102 7.87 -15.34 3.24
CA ALA A 102 8.95 -15.03 4.16
C ALA A 102 9.46 -13.61 3.89
N LEU A 103 9.56 -12.79 4.94
CA LEU A 103 10.29 -11.54 4.91
C LEU A 103 11.77 -11.89 4.96
N ALA A 104 12.49 -11.58 3.89
CA ALA A 104 13.94 -11.58 3.90
C ALA A 104 14.43 -10.28 4.56
N ASN A 105 15.56 -9.74 4.11
CA ASN A 105 16.13 -8.50 4.64
C ASN A 105 15.58 -7.24 3.92
N GLU A 106 14.35 -7.32 3.41
CA GLU A 106 13.75 -6.22 2.64
C GLU A 106 13.15 -5.17 3.59
N GLU A 107 13.68 -3.95 3.55
CA GLU A 107 13.22 -2.82 4.36
C GLU A 107 11.95 -2.16 3.78
N ILE A 108 11.79 -2.23 2.46
CA ILE A 108 10.68 -1.63 1.72
C ILE A 108 10.17 -2.68 0.73
N VAL A 109 8.86 -2.89 0.72
CA VAL A 109 8.23 -3.86 -0.20
C VAL A 109 7.15 -3.16 -1.01
N ASP A 110 7.43 -2.98 -2.30
CA ASP A 110 6.47 -2.46 -3.27
C ASP A 110 5.72 -3.61 -3.95
N TYR A 111 4.40 -3.63 -3.85
CA TYR A 111 3.56 -4.73 -4.35
C TYR A 111 2.28 -4.23 -5.03
N SER A 112 1.64 -5.13 -5.77
CA SER A 112 0.31 -4.88 -6.34
C SER A 112 -0.44 -6.20 -6.52
N PHE A 113 -1.76 -6.11 -6.63
CA PHE A 113 -2.58 -7.26 -7.00
C PHE A 113 -2.94 -7.18 -8.48
N ILE A 114 -3.00 -8.32 -9.15
CA ILE A 114 -3.53 -8.46 -10.51
C ILE A 114 -4.77 -9.32 -10.43
N ARG A 115 -5.92 -8.68 -10.64
CA ARG A 115 -7.24 -9.28 -10.56
C ARG A 115 -7.68 -9.81 -11.91
N PHE A 116 -8.09 -11.06 -11.96
CA PHE A 116 -8.71 -11.71 -13.12
C PHE A 116 -10.19 -11.97 -12.85
N GLY A 117 -11.02 -11.80 -13.87
CA GLY A 117 -12.43 -12.14 -13.85
C GLY A 117 -13.06 -11.82 -15.21
N SER A 118 -14.36 -12.04 -15.35
CA SER A 118 -15.04 -11.91 -16.65
C SER A 118 -14.91 -10.51 -17.30
N GLN A 119 -14.82 -9.45 -16.49
CA GLN A 119 -14.59 -8.07 -16.97
C GLN A 119 -13.09 -7.70 -17.12
N SER A 120 -12.18 -8.58 -16.72
CA SER A 120 -10.73 -8.35 -16.78
C SER A 120 -10.01 -9.67 -17.11
N PRO A 121 -10.26 -10.25 -18.30
CA PRO A 121 -9.72 -11.57 -18.66
C PRO A 121 -8.19 -11.57 -18.76
N ASN A 122 -7.59 -10.44 -19.10
CA ASN A 122 -6.13 -10.27 -19.19
C ASN A 122 -5.48 -9.81 -17.87
N GLY A 123 -6.27 -9.70 -16.79
CA GLY A 123 -5.82 -9.21 -15.51
C GLY A 123 -5.78 -7.67 -15.44
N ARG A 124 -6.35 -7.11 -14.37
CA ARG A 124 -6.26 -5.69 -14.04
C ARG A 124 -5.40 -5.52 -12.80
N ARG A 125 -4.33 -4.72 -12.91
CA ARG A 125 -3.53 -4.34 -11.74
C ARG A 125 -4.32 -3.38 -10.86
N ILE A 126 -4.35 -3.65 -9.57
CA ILE A 126 -4.96 -2.82 -8.54
C ILE A 126 -4.00 -2.66 -7.37
N GLN A 127 -4.11 -1.53 -6.69
CA GLN A 127 -3.47 -1.30 -5.40
C GLN A 127 -4.23 -2.04 -4.31
N ASP A 128 -3.59 -2.23 -3.17
CA ASP A 128 -4.24 -2.69 -1.96
C ASP A 128 -5.26 -1.64 -1.48
N PRO A 129 -6.56 -1.97 -1.44
CA PRO A 129 -7.60 -1.03 -1.02
C PRO A 129 -7.49 -0.59 0.44
N HIS A 130 -6.82 -1.38 1.28
CA HIS A 130 -6.68 -1.13 2.71
C HIS A 130 -5.33 -0.55 3.10
N HIS A 131 -4.45 -0.32 2.12
CA HIS A 131 -3.13 0.23 2.38
C HIS A 131 -2.96 1.60 1.71
N PRO A 132 -2.97 2.70 2.48
CA PRO A 132 -2.98 4.04 1.93
C PRO A 132 -1.62 4.46 1.33
N PHE A 133 -0.53 3.77 1.70
CA PHE A 133 0.80 4.15 1.27
C PHE A 133 1.17 3.56 -0.07
N ILE A 134 1.73 4.42 -0.91
CA ILE A 134 2.04 4.08 -2.28
C ILE A 134 3.51 4.28 -2.61
N ALA A 135 4.00 3.42 -3.49
CA ALA A 135 5.17 3.70 -4.29
C ALA A 135 4.68 4.31 -5.60
N TYR A 136 4.93 5.61 -5.77
CA TYR A 136 4.57 6.29 -7.00
C TYR A 136 5.65 6.07 -8.06
N THR A 137 5.75 4.82 -8.48
CA THR A 137 6.69 4.27 -9.48
C THR A 137 5.96 3.98 -10.81
N LYS A 138 6.69 3.58 -11.87
CA LYS A 138 6.14 3.05 -13.13
C LYS A 138 6.09 1.50 -13.11
N PRO A 139 4.95 0.81 -12.86
CA PRO A 139 3.61 1.31 -12.52
C PRO A 139 3.44 1.62 -11.02
N ILE A 140 2.40 2.40 -10.66
CA ILE A 140 2.13 2.75 -9.26
C ILE A 140 1.80 1.48 -8.46
N ARG A 141 2.38 1.35 -7.28
CA ARG A 141 2.27 0.17 -6.39
C ARG A 141 1.88 0.58 -4.98
N SER A 142 1.37 -0.37 -4.20
CA SER A 142 1.26 -0.24 -2.73
C SER A 142 2.65 -0.44 -2.12
N ARG A 143 2.98 0.33 -1.07
CA ARG A 143 4.31 0.31 -0.45
C ARG A 143 4.24 0.00 1.03
N VAL A 144 4.87 -1.09 1.44
CA VAL A 144 5.11 -1.40 2.86
C VAL A 144 6.48 -0.89 3.25
N ILE A 145 6.56 -0.19 4.38
CA ILE A 145 7.82 0.21 5.02
C ILE A 145 7.90 -0.62 6.31
N MET A 146 8.97 -1.40 6.47
CA MET A 146 9.13 -2.26 7.65
C MET A 146 9.30 -1.42 8.92
N PRO A 147 8.85 -1.91 10.09
CA PRO A 147 9.09 -1.24 11.36
C PRO A 147 10.57 -0.92 11.58
N GLY A 148 10.87 0.30 12.03
CA GLY A 148 12.24 0.78 12.27
C GLY A 148 12.93 1.42 11.07
N VAL A 149 12.40 1.27 9.86
CA VAL A 149 12.95 1.91 8.66
C VAL A 149 12.51 3.38 8.60
N LYS A 150 13.48 4.31 8.59
CA LYS A 150 13.20 5.74 8.49
C LYS A 150 12.96 6.16 7.05
N LYS A 151 11.72 5.97 6.58
CA LYS A 151 11.28 6.36 5.25
C LYS A 151 9.95 7.09 5.26
N GLY A 152 9.85 8.15 4.45
CA GLY A 152 8.61 8.90 4.29
C GLY A 152 7.52 8.10 3.58
N GLN A 153 6.29 8.50 3.82
CA GLN A 153 5.09 7.86 3.30
C GLN A 153 4.41 8.78 2.29
N LEU A 154 3.97 8.22 1.16
CA LEU A 154 3.22 8.96 0.16
C LEU A 154 1.77 8.48 0.12
N ILE A 155 0.84 9.42 0.25
CA ILE A 155 -0.60 9.21 0.20
C ILE A 155 -1.16 9.95 -1.03
N ILE A 156 -2.15 9.35 -1.70
CA ILE A 156 -2.94 10.03 -2.74
C ILE A 156 -4.37 10.17 -2.24
N SER A 157 -4.89 11.39 -2.33
CA SER A 157 -6.32 11.65 -2.17
C SER A 157 -6.87 12.36 -3.41
N ARG A 158 -8.19 12.32 -3.58
CA ARG A 158 -8.90 13.06 -4.62
C ARG A 158 -9.72 14.14 -3.95
N ILE A 159 -9.63 15.36 -4.47
CA ILE A 159 -10.43 16.48 -4.01
C ILE A 159 -11.40 16.93 -5.10
N GLU A 160 -12.59 17.34 -4.68
CA GLU A 160 -13.65 17.90 -5.53
C GLU A 160 -13.97 19.31 -5.04
N PRO A 161 -13.33 20.33 -5.62
CA PRO A 161 -13.49 21.69 -5.14
C PRO A 161 -14.92 22.22 -5.35
N GLN A 162 -15.53 22.78 -4.31
CA GLN A 162 -16.87 23.37 -4.40
C GLN A 162 -16.91 24.71 -5.16
N ASN A 163 -15.75 25.22 -5.54
CA ASN A 163 -15.59 26.47 -6.26
C ASN A 163 -15.52 26.26 -7.79
N GLY A 164 -16.10 25.19 -8.33
CA GLY A 164 -16.17 24.97 -9.78
C GLY A 164 -14.83 24.67 -10.46
N LEU A 165 -13.76 24.48 -9.69
CA LEU A 165 -12.52 23.93 -10.23
C LEU A 165 -12.67 22.43 -10.47
N ALA A 166 -11.96 21.93 -11.48
CA ALA A 166 -11.95 20.50 -11.77
C ALA A 166 -11.43 19.68 -10.57
N ALA A 167 -12.07 18.52 -10.37
CA ALA A 167 -11.60 17.50 -9.44
C ALA A 167 -10.18 17.04 -9.81
N ARG A 168 -9.32 16.87 -8.81
CA ARG A 168 -7.90 16.60 -9.01
C ARG A 168 -7.33 15.75 -7.88
N ARG A 169 -6.21 15.10 -8.13
CA ARG A 169 -5.47 14.37 -7.09
C ARG A 169 -4.60 15.33 -6.28
N ILE A 170 -4.48 15.03 -5.00
CA ILE A 170 -3.47 15.59 -4.11
C ILE A 170 -2.54 14.47 -3.64
N PHE A 171 -1.26 14.79 -3.58
CA PHE A 171 -0.19 13.90 -3.16
C PHE A 171 0.38 14.42 -1.86
N ILE A 172 0.40 13.60 -0.82
CA ILE A 172 0.84 14.01 0.50
C ILE A 172 2.03 13.15 0.89
N TYR A 173 3.22 13.74 0.94
CA TYR A 173 4.40 13.14 1.56
C TYR A 173 4.41 13.47 3.05
N LEU A 174 4.49 12.44 3.88
CA LEU A 174 4.66 12.53 5.31
C LEU A 174 6.08 12.07 5.68
N PRO A 175 6.80 12.80 6.55
CA PRO A 175 8.12 12.37 6.99
C PRO A 175 8.04 11.09 7.82
N SER A 176 9.16 10.36 7.93
CA SER A 176 9.19 9.02 8.52
C SER A 176 8.75 8.95 9.99
N ASP A 177 8.83 10.05 10.72
CA ASP A 177 8.49 10.19 12.13
C ASP A 177 7.06 10.74 12.36
N TYR A 178 6.30 11.00 11.29
CA TYR A 178 4.97 11.62 11.37
C TYR A 178 4.00 10.86 12.28
N ASN A 179 3.94 9.53 12.16
CA ASN A 179 3.04 8.69 12.98
C ASN A 179 3.66 8.26 14.33
N LEU A 180 4.93 8.60 14.57
CA LEU A 180 5.67 8.19 15.77
C LEU A 180 5.75 9.30 16.83
N THR A 181 5.35 10.51 16.46
CA THR A 181 5.50 11.71 17.28
C THR A 181 4.23 12.57 17.19
N THR A 182 4.14 13.56 18.07
CA THR A 182 3.09 14.59 18.02
C THR A 182 3.62 15.92 17.45
N ASN A 183 4.78 15.87 16.80
CA ASN A 183 5.47 17.04 16.28
C ASN A 183 4.61 17.79 15.24
N ARG A 184 4.86 19.09 15.13
CA ARG A 184 4.31 19.92 14.05
C ARG A 184 5.38 20.05 12.97
N TYR A 185 4.97 19.84 11.73
CA TYR A 185 5.85 19.89 10.57
C TYR A 185 5.46 21.09 9.69
N PRO A 186 6.43 21.84 9.15
CA PRO A 186 6.13 22.81 8.11
C PRO A 186 5.58 22.09 6.87
N VAL A 187 4.67 22.76 6.16
CA VAL A 187 4.02 22.23 4.96
C VAL A 187 4.49 22.99 3.74
N ILE A 188 5.00 22.26 2.75
CA ILE A 188 5.37 22.80 1.44
C ILE A 188 4.30 22.39 0.44
N TYR A 189 3.65 23.36 -0.18
CA TYR A 189 2.74 23.12 -1.29
C TYR A 189 3.48 23.21 -2.61
N MET A 190 3.34 22.17 -3.44
CA MET A 190 4.03 22.07 -4.73
C MET A 190 3.02 21.87 -5.86
N GLN A 191 3.21 22.61 -6.94
CA GLN A 191 2.45 22.46 -8.17
C GLN A 191 2.89 21.23 -8.95
N ASP A 192 2.09 20.86 -9.97
CA ASP A 192 2.35 19.69 -10.81
C ASP A 192 2.61 18.43 -9.99
N GLY A 193 1.74 18.16 -9.01
CA GLY A 193 1.89 17.08 -8.03
C GLY A 193 2.21 15.70 -8.65
N GLN A 194 1.71 15.42 -9.85
CA GLN A 194 1.95 14.18 -10.58
C GLN A 194 3.39 14.02 -11.10
N ASN A 195 4.15 15.12 -11.19
CA ASN A 195 5.54 15.16 -11.66
C ASN A 195 6.57 15.10 -10.52
N LEU A 196 6.17 15.31 -9.26
CA LEU A 196 7.08 15.36 -8.10
C LEU A 196 7.78 14.03 -7.82
N TRP A 197 7.25 12.95 -8.38
CA TRP A 197 7.54 11.57 -8.02
C TRP A 197 7.82 10.74 -9.29
N ASP A 198 8.45 9.58 -9.18
CA ASP A 198 8.87 8.78 -10.34
C ASP A 198 7.75 7.97 -11.02
N SER A 199 6.81 8.64 -11.68
CA SER A 199 5.49 8.08 -12.04
C SER A 199 5.23 7.94 -13.54
N PRO A 200 4.29 7.05 -13.97
CA PRO A 200 3.83 6.95 -15.36
C PRO A 200 3.33 8.27 -15.93
N GLN A 201 2.77 9.12 -15.08
CA GLN A 201 2.18 10.41 -15.43
C GLN A 201 3.23 11.53 -15.53
N ALA A 202 4.46 11.30 -15.05
CA ALA A 202 5.56 12.24 -15.22
C ALA A 202 6.13 12.11 -16.64
N ASN A 203 5.72 13.05 -17.51
CA ASN A 203 6.03 13.06 -18.94
C ASN A 203 7.54 13.09 -19.24
N PHE A 204 8.35 13.69 -18.37
CA PHE A 204 9.80 13.86 -18.54
C PHE A 204 10.62 13.15 -17.45
N GLY A 205 10.02 12.15 -16.80
CA GLY A 205 10.58 11.54 -15.59
C GLY A 205 10.22 12.35 -14.34
N GLY A 206 10.11 11.66 -13.20
CA GLY A 206 9.76 12.29 -11.93
C GLY A 206 10.90 13.13 -11.35
N TRP A 207 10.54 14.13 -10.56
CA TRP A 207 11.52 15.00 -9.86
C TRP A 207 12.08 14.36 -8.58
N LYS A 208 11.53 13.22 -8.15
CA LYS A 208 12.03 12.39 -7.04
C LYS A 208 12.13 13.15 -5.72
N VAL A 209 11.12 13.97 -5.43
CA VAL A 209 11.04 14.79 -4.21
C VAL A 209 11.09 13.92 -2.95
N ASP A 210 10.37 12.81 -2.93
CA ASP A 210 10.32 11.84 -1.81
C ASP A 210 11.72 11.34 -1.44
N THR A 211 12.45 10.81 -2.41
CA THR A 211 13.78 10.25 -2.18
C THR A 211 14.80 11.32 -1.78
N THR A 212 14.63 12.55 -2.28
CA THR A 212 15.49 13.68 -1.95
C THR A 212 15.25 14.12 -0.51
N LEU A 213 13.99 14.25 -0.09
CA LEU A 213 13.61 14.61 1.27
C LEU A 213 14.09 13.56 2.26
N ASP A 214 13.80 12.27 2.02
CA ASP A 214 14.27 11.18 2.87
C ASP A 214 15.77 11.27 3.13
N ARG A 215 16.55 11.50 2.06
CA ARG A 215 18.01 11.60 2.15
C ARG A 215 18.46 12.83 2.94
N LEU A 216 17.87 14.00 2.69
CA LEU A 216 18.27 15.24 3.37
C LEU A 216 17.90 15.23 4.85
N ILE A 217 16.70 14.72 5.17
CA ILE A 217 16.23 14.55 6.56
C ILE A 217 17.11 13.55 7.30
N ALA A 218 17.41 12.39 6.69
CA ALA A 218 18.28 11.38 7.31
C ALA A 218 19.71 11.89 7.54
N GLN A 219 20.19 12.83 6.70
CA GLN A 219 21.49 13.49 6.86
C GLN A 219 21.46 14.67 7.84
N GLY A 220 20.30 15.03 8.41
CA GLY A 220 20.14 16.19 9.29
C GLY A 220 20.38 17.53 8.60
N LYS A 221 20.27 17.58 7.26
CA LYS A 221 20.50 18.82 6.48
C LYS A 221 19.28 19.74 6.45
N ILE A 222 18.10 19.18 6.65
CA ILE A 222 16.83 19.88 6.77
C ILE A 222 16.01 19.24 7.90
N ASP A 223 15.14 20.02 8.52
CA ASP A 223 14.12 19.48 9.40
C ASP A 223 13.08 18.67 8.60
N PRO A 224 12.40 17.68 9.21
CA PRO A 224 11.34 16.96 8.55
C PRO A 224 10.20 17.88 8.11
N VAL A 225 9.67 17.67 6.91
CA VAL A 225 8.63 18.50 6.29
C VAL A 225 7.52 17.65 5.68
N ILE A 226 6.32 18.20 5.59
CA ILE A 226 5.22 17.64 4.80
C ILE A 226 5.24 18.30 3.42
N VAL A 227 5.06 17.52 2.37
CA VAL A 227 4.84 18.06 1.01
C VAL A 227 3.44 17.71 0.53
N VAL A 228 2.71 18.73 0.08
CA VAL A 228 1.41 18.58 -0.57
C VAL A 228 1.54 18.97 -2.04
N GLY A 229 1.62 17.96 -2.91
CA GLY A 229 1.61 18.12 -4.35
C GLY A 229 0.18 18.22 -4.89
N ILE A 230 -0.12 19.23 -5.69
CA ILE A 230 -1.45 19.43 -6.29
C ILE A 230 -1.37 19.08 -7.78
N GLU A 231 -2.14 18.09 -8.22
CA GLU A 231 -2.22 17.73 -9.64
C GLU A 231 -2.73 18.92 -10.48
N ASN A 232 -2.09 19.13 -11.63
CA ASN A 232 -2.55 20.13 -12.57
C ASN A 232 -3.81 19.67 -13.33
N SER A 233 -4.53 20.60 -13.95
CA SER A 233 -5.65 20.27 -14.83
C SER A 233 -5.28 20.55 -16.30
N SER A 234 -6.20 20.27 -17.22
CA SER A 234 -6.09 20.73 -18.61
C SER A 234 -5.98 22.26 -18.72
N ALA A 235 -6.40 23.00 -17.69
CA ALA A 235 -6.28 24.45 -17.58
C ALA A 235 -4.98 24.89 -16.88
N ARG A 236 -3.94 24.03 -16.76
CA ARG A 236 -2.66 24.31 -16.09
C ARG A 236 -2.09 25.70 -16.38
N ALA A 237 -2.06 26.11 -17.66
CA ALA A 237 -1.52 27.40 -18.07
C ALA A 237 -2.31 28.57 -17.48
N GLU A 238 -3.64 28.48 -17.50
CA GLU A 238 -4.55 29.47 -16.93
C GLU A 238 -4.46 29.49 -15.39
N GLU A 239 -4.38 28.31 -14.76
CA GLU A 239 -4.30 28.16 -13.30
C GLU A 239 -3.00 28.73 -12.72
N TYR A 240 -1.86 28.57 -13.40
CA TYR A 240 -0.53 28.92 -12.84
C TYR A 240 -0.01 30.29 -13.26
N VAL A 241 -0.33 30.75 -14.48
CA VAL A 241 0.25 31.97 -15.06
C VAL A 241 -0.77 33.11 -15.12
N GLY A 242 -2.05 32.82 -14.80
CA GLY A 242 -3.25 33.62 -14.98
C GLY A 242 -3.11 35.09 -15.40
N PHE A 243 -3.56 35.39 -16.62
CA PHE A 243 -4.01 36.74 -17.01
C PHE A 243 -5.43 37.07 -16.49
N SER A 244 -6.14 36.11 -15.86
CA SER A 244 -7.46 36.34 -15.27
C SER A 244 -7.43 36.12 -13.74
N ALA A 245 -7.87 37.14 -12.99
CA ALA A 245 -7.96 37.10 -11.52
C ALA A 245 -8.91 35.99 -11.00
N TYR A 246 -9.73 35.42 -11.88
CA TYR A 246 -10.73 34.40 -11.57
C TYR A 246 -10.12 33.07 -11.09
N TYR A 247 -9.00 32.63 -11.69
CA TYR A 247 -8.39 31.33 -11.38
C TYR A 247 -7.41 31.39 -10.20
N LEU A 248 -6.66 32.50 -10.05
CA LEU A 248 -5.68 32.65 -8.98
C LEU A 248 -6.33 32.60 -7.59
N CYS A 249 -7.44 33.33 -7.38
CA CYS A 249 -8.16 33.33 -6.11
C CYS A 249 -8.78 31.97 -5.77
N ARG A 250 -9.28 31.22 -6.76
CA ARG A 250 -9.90 29.91 -6.53
C ARG A 250 -8.87 28.80 -6.28
N PHE A 251 -7.69 28.88 -6.90
CA PHE A 251 -6.60 27.92 -6.67
C PHE A 251 -6.01 28.06 -5.26
N LEU A 252 -5.80 29.30 -4.78
CA LEU A 252 -5.34 29.54 -3.41
C LEU A 252 -6.32 28.99 -2.36
N CYS A 253 -7.63 28.93 -2.65
CA CYS A 253 -8.61 28.29 -1.77
C CYS A 253 -8.49 26.76 -1.67
N LEU A 254 -7.69 26.10 -2.51
CA LEU A 254 -7.37 24.67 -2.35
C LEU A 254 -6.35 24.43 -1.24
N LEU A 255 -5.62 25.48 -0.85
CA LEU A 255 -4.75 25.47 0.32
C LEU A 255 -5.64 25.70 1.53
N PRO A 256 -5.84 24.73 2.44
CA PRO A 256 -6.49 25.03 3.70
C PRO A 256 -5.56 25.97 4.45
N MET A 257 -5.82 27.29 4.41
CA MET A 257 -4.95 28.24 5.11
C MET A 257 -4.88 27.96 6.61
N GLU A 258 -5.90 27.34 7.21
CA GLU A 258 -5.85 26.87 8.59
C GLU A 258 -6.89 25.77 8.83
N ARG A 259 -6.57 24.49 8.55
CA ARG A 259 -7.24 23.38 9.25
C ARG A 259 -6.25 22.27 9.51
N THR A 260 -5.95 22.05 10.78
CA THR A 260 -5.29 20.87 11.32
C THR A 260 -5.88 19.63 10.64
N VAL A 261 -5.08 18.91 9.86
CA VAL A 261 -5.48 17.62 9.30
C VAL A 261 -5.41 16.61 10.45
N SER A 262 -6.50 16.47 11.19
CA SER A 262 -6.68 15.36 12.12
C SER A 262 -7.28 14.18 11.36
N TYR A 263 -6.53 13.08 11.25
CA TYR A 263 -7.10 11.80 10.87
C TYR A 263 -7.80 11.19 12.10
N GLN A 264 -9.08 10.82 11.95
CA GLN A 264 -9.77 9.85 12.80
C GLN A 264 -9.67 8.48 12.17
#